data_AF-A0A2V6L2C6-F1
#
_entry.id   AF-A0A2V6L2C6-F1
#
_cell.length_a   1.000
_cell.length_b   1.000
_cell.length_c   1.000
_cell.angle_alpha   90.00
_cell.angle_beta   90.00
_cell.angle_gamma   90.00
#
_symmetry.space_group_name_H-M   'P 1'
#
loop_
_entity.id
_entity.type
_entity.pdbx_description
1 polymer ?
#
loop_
_entity_poly.entity_id
_entity_poly.type
_entity_poly.pdbx_seq_one_letter_code
_entity_poly.pdbx_strand_id
1 'polypeptide(L)'
;MKDRRLKRALPIVAVLCLCDCTVQKEQKETERYILESEGQWAESVATSDTSAIERILADDFIGVDPKGHLYTKQQMIDETRNAPKYFVRIVLTR
;
A
#
# COMPACT_ATOMS: atom_id res chain seq x y z
N MET A 1 4.57 50.05 -19.37
CA MET A 1 3.42 49.21 -18.95
C MET A 1 3.60 47.70 -19.26
N LYS A 2 4.80 47.25 -19.71
CA LYS A 2 5.07 45.85 -20.11
C LYS A 2 5.78 45.02 -19.00
N ASP A 3 6.50 45.69 -18.10
CA ASP A 3 7.34 45.04 -17.07
C ASP A 3 6.58 44.50 -15.85
N ARG A 4 5.33 44.93 -15.67
CA ARG A 4 4.49 44.53 -14.52
C ARG A 4 3.83 43.15 -14.73
N ARG A 5 3.74 42.68 -15.98
CA ARG A 5 3.17 41.37 -16.34
C ARG A 5 4.21 40.23 -16.25
N LEU A 6 5.48 40.49 -16.56
CA LEU A 6 6.56 39.50 -16.43
C LEU A 6 6.86 39.14 -14.96
N LYS A 7 6.85 40.12 -14.05
CA LYS A 7 7.17 39.90 -12.62
C LYS A 7 6.09 39.12 -11.85
N ARG A 8 4.87 39.05 -12.38
CA ARG A 8 3.72 38.36 -11.76
C ARG A 8 3.61 36.89 -12.14
N ALA A 9 4.25 36.47 -13.23
CA ALA A 9 4.29 35.08 -13.66
C ALA A 9 5.42 34.28 -13.00
N LEU A 10 6.48 34.96 -12.54
CA LEU A 10 7.67 34.35 -11.94
C LEU A 10 7.42 33.52 -10.66
N PRO A 11 6.55 33.91 -9.70
CA PRO A 11 6.34 33.13 -8.49
C PRO A 11 5.41 31.92 -8.71
N ILE A 12 4.54 31.95 -9.72
CA ILE A 12 3.54 30.90 -9.96
C ILE A 12 4.20 29.65 -10.59
N VAL A 13 5.17 29.85 -11.49
CA VAL A 13 5.90 28.74 -12.13
C VAL A 13 6.83 28.02 -11.15
N ALA A 14 7.44 28.74 -10.21
CA ALA A 14 8.33 28.16 -9.20
C ALA A 14 7.60 27.27 -8.18
N VAL A 15 6.34 27.60 -7.83
CA VAL A 15 5.52 26.78 -6.93
C VAL A 15 5.06 25.48 -7.61
N LEU A 16 4.70 25.53 -8.90
CA LEU A 16 4.31 24.35 -9.68
C LEU A 16 5.45 23.31 -9.80
N CYS A 17 6.68 23.74 -10.07
CA CYS A 17 7.82 22.82 -10.19
C CYS A 17 8.21 22.12 -8.87
N LEU A 18 7.88 22.68 -7.71
CA LEU A 18 8.21 22.09 -6.41
C LEU A 18 7.18 21.03 -5.98
N CYS A 19 5.91 21.15 -6.40
CA CYS A 19 4.87 20.18 -6.07
C CYS A 19 5.07 18.83 -6.78
N ASP A 20 5.48 18.82 -8.04
CA ASP A 20 5.61 17.57 -8.82
C ASP A 20 6.69 16.62 -8.25
N CYS A 21 7.81 17.17 -7.77
CA CYS A 21 8.91 16.36 -7.24
C CYS A 21 8.57 15.72 -5.88
N THR A 22 7.81 16.43 -5.03
CA THR A 22 7.34 15.90 -3.74
C THR A 22 6.29 14.80 -3.92
N VAL A 23 5.35 14.98 -4.85
CA VAL A 23 4.30 13.99 -5.15
C VAL A 23 4.91 12.72 -5.75
N GLN A 24 5.89 12.84 -6.65
CA GLN A 24 6.57 11.68 -7.23
C GLN A 24 7.37 10.87 -6.20
N LYS A 25 8.01 11.55 -5.24
CA LYS A 25 8.74 10.87 -4.17
C LYS A 25 7.79 10.14 -3.23
N GLU A 26 6.71 10.80 -2.82
CA GLU A 26 5.64 10.20 -2.01
C GLU A 26 5.07 8.96 -2.71
N GLN A 27 4.74 9.05 -3.99
CA GLN A 27 4.21 7.92 -4.76
C GLN A 27 5.17 6.71 -4.76
N LYS A 28 6.48 6.91 -4.99
CA LYS A 28 7.46 5.82 -4.96
C LYS A 28 7.57 5.17 -3.58
N GLU A 29 7.49 5.97 -2.52
CA GLU A 29 7.51 5.46 -1.15
C GLU A 29 6.22 4.69 -0.83
N THR A 30 5.06 5.16 -1.31
CA THR A 30 3.78 4.45 -1.21
C THR A 30 3.81 3.12 -1.96
N GLU A 31 4.28 3.09 -3.20
CA GLU A 31 4.42 1.87 -4.01
C GLU A 31 5.31 0.85 -3.30
N ARG A 32 6.45 1.29 -2.77
CA ARG A 32 7.35 0.44 -2.01
C ARG A 32 6.69 -0.12 -0.75
N TYR A 33 5.96 0.73 0.00
CA TYR A 33 5.24 0.31 1.19
C TYR A 33 4.18 -0.76 0.88
N ILE A 34 3.44 -0.62 -0.22
CA ILE A 34 2.42 -1.59 -0.64
C ILE A 34 3.08 -2.94 -0.96
N LEU A 35 4.15 -2.94 -1.78
CA LEU A 35 4.85 -4.18 -2.15
C LEU A 35 5.46 -4.90 -0.95
N GLU A 36 6.05 -4.15 -0.02
CA GLU A 36 6.60 -4.70 1.22
C GLU A 36 5.50 -5.27 2.13
N SER A 37 4.37 -4.55 2.26
CA SER A 37 3.23 -4.98 3.08
C SER A 37 2.55 -6.23 2.53
N GLU A 38 2.37 -6.34 1.21
CA GLU A 38 1.85 -7.54 0.55
C GLU A 38 2.76 -8.76 0.78
N GLY A 39 4.08 -8.55 0.72
CA GLY A 39 5.05 -9.61 1.03
C GLY A 39 4.94 -10.10 2.48
N GLN A 40 4.84 -9.17 3.42
CA GLN A 40 4.68 -9.47 4.85
C GLN A 40 3.34 -10.16 5.12
N TRP A 41 2.27 -9.78 4.42
CA TRP A 41 0.98 -10.45 4.54
C TRP A 41 1.07 -11.93 4.14
N ALA A 42 1.65 -12.21 2.97
CA ALA A 42 1.81 -13.59 2.49
C ALA A 42 2.67 -14.44 3.44
N GLU A 43 3.73 -13.86 3.99
CA GLU A 43 4.60 -14.52 4.97
C GLU A 43 3.88 -14.81 6.29
N SER A 44 3.05 -13.88 6.77
CA SER A 44 2.21 -14.06 7.96
C SER A 44 1.33 -15.30 7.86
N VAL A 45 0.66 -15.49 6.71
CA VAL A 45 -0.18 -16.67 6.48
C VAL A 45 0.65 -17.96 6.41
N ALA A 46 1.86 -17.92 5.86
CA ALA A 46 2.74 -19.08 5.75
C ALA A 46 3.36 -19.51 7.09
N THR A 47 3.56 -18.55 8.01
CA THR A 47 4.26 -18.75 9.28
C THR A 47 3.34 -18.81 10.50
N SER A 48 2.05 -18.52 10.32
CA SER A 48 1.06 -18.34 11.38
C SER A 48 1.35 -17.16 12.32
N ASP A 49 2.21 -16.22 11.92
CA ASP A 49 2.43 -14.96 12.62
C ASP A 49 1.42 -13.91 12.16
N THR A 50 0.50 -13.49 13.03
CA THR A 50 -0.55 -12.51 12.68
C THR A 50 -0.09 -11.05 12.74
N SER A 51 1.14 -10.79 13.18
CA SER A 51 1.61 -9.43 13.45
C SER A 51 1.53 -8.50 12.23
N ALA A 52 1.79 -9.02 11.03
CA ALA A 52 1.64 -8.20 9.82
C ALA A 52 0.17 -7.91 9.53
N ILE A 53 -0.71 -8.91 9.60
CA ILE A 53 -2.16 -8.79 9.35
C ILE A 53 -2.78 -7.75 10.29
N GLU A 54 -2.44 -7.81 11.57
CA GLU A 54 -2.93 -6.88 12.60
C GLU A 54 -2.53 -5.42 12.30
N ARG A 55 -1.33 -5.22 11.75
CA ARG A 55 -0.75 -3.90 11.45
C ARG A 55 -1.18 -3.33 10.09
N ILE A 56 -1.26 -4.15 9.04
CA ILE A 56 -1.42 -3.66 7.66
C ILE A 56 -2.88 -3.62 7.19
N LEU A 57 -3.74 -4.52 7.68
CA LEU A 57 -5.14 -4.53 7.26
C LEU A 57 -5.91 -3.45 8.03
N ALA A 58 -6.73 -2.69 7.30
CA ALA A 58 -7.67 -1.75 7.90
C ALA A 58 -8.72 -2.48 8.74
N ASP A 59 -9.30 -1.81 9.73
CA ASP A 59 -10.27 -2.44 10.65
C ASP A 59 -11.59 -2.79 9.93
N ASP A 60 -11.92 -2.08 8.85
CA ASP A 60 -13.07 -2.33 7.97
C ASP A 60 -12.72 -3.20 6.74
N PHE A 61 -11.55 -3.85 6.76
CA PHE A 61 -11.13 -4.74 5.69
C PHE A 61 -12.15 -5.87 5.46
N ILE A 62 -12.51 -6.06 4.18
CA ILE A 62 -13.30 -7.18 3.68
C ILE A 62 -12.49 -7.89 2.58
N GLY A 63 -12.09 -9.12 2.85
CA GLY A 63 -11.48 -10.02 1.88
C GLY A 63 -12.51 -10.89 1.18
N VAL A 64 -12.13 -11.43 0.02
CA VAL A 64 -12.95 -12.39 -0.73
C VAL A 64 -12.12 -13.65 -0.97
N ASP A 65 -12.63 -14.80 -0.56
CA ASP A 65 -11.97 -16.08 -0.82
C ASP A 65 -12.20 -16.54 -2.28
N PRO A 66 -11.48 -17.57 -2.77
CA PRO A 66 -11.68 -18.10 -4.12
C PRO A 66 -13.07 -18.68 -4.41
N LYS A 67 -13.91 -18.90 -3.39
CA LYS A 67 -15.30 -19.36 -3.51
C LYS A 67 -16.29 -18.20 -3.50
N GLY A 68 -15.83 -16.96 -3.33
CA GLY A 68 -16.65 -15.76 -3.25
C GLY A 68 -17.19 -15.46 -1.85
N HIS A 69 -16.72 -16.14 -0.80
CA HIS A 69 -17.10 -15.78 0.56
C HIS A 69 -16.35 -14.56 1.04
N LEU A 70 -17.06 -13.67 1.72
CA LEU A 70 -16.48 -12.50 2.36
C LEU A 70 -15.94 -12.87 3.74
N TYR A 71 -14.80 -12.29 4.11
CA TYR A 71 -14.23 -12.42 5.45
C TYR A 71 -13.67 -11.08 5.96
N THR A 72 -13.71 -10.89 7.27
CA THR A 72 -13.25 -9.70 7.99
C THR A 72 -11.78 -9.83 8.41
N LYS A 73 -11.17 -8.73 8.85
CA LYS A 73 -9.83 -8.74 9.46
C LYS A 73 -9.70 -9.74 10.61
N GLN A 74 -10.70 -9.82 11.49
CA GLN A 74 -10.65 -10.75 12.63
C GLN A 74 -10.67 -12.21 12.16
N GLN A 75 -11.51 -12.53 11.18
CA GLN A 75 -11.54 -13.87 10.59
C GLN A 75 -10.18 -14.23 9.95
N MET A 76 -9.50 -13.28 9.28
CA MET A 76 -8.17 -13.50 8.72
C MET A 76 -7.10 -13.78 9.79
N ILE A 77 -7.16 -13.07 10.92
CA ILE A 77 -6.28 -13.31 12.08
C ILE A 77 -6.53 -14.71 12.64
N ASP A 78 -7.79 -15.06 12.88
CA ASP A 78 -8.17 -16.35 13.44
C ASP A 78 -7.79 -17.50 12.50
N GLU A 79 -8.04 -17.35 11.20
CA GLU A 79 -7.65 -18.34 10.18
C GLU A 79 -6.13 -18.48 10.11
N THR A 80 -5.36 -17.40 10.10
CA THR A 80 -3.89 -17.47 10.04
C THR A 80 -3.27 -18.20 11.24
N ARG A 81 -3.83 -18.03 12.45
CA ARG A 81 -3.40 -18.77 13.65
C ARG A 81 -3.68 -20.27 13.55
N ASN A 82 -4.75 -20.65 12.85
CA ASN A 82 -5.26 -22.01 12.80
C ASN A 82 -4.97 -22.74 11.47
N ALA A 83 -4.44 -22.04 10.46
CA ALA A 83 -4.33 -22.55 9.10
C ALA A 83 -3.22 -23.59 8.94
N PRO A 84 -3.46 -24.68 8.19
CA PRO A 84 -2.39 -25.52 7.68
C PRO A 84 -1.59 -24.76 6.60
N LYS A 85 -0.25 -24.88 6.65
CA LYS A 85 0.76 -24.09 5.92
C LYS A 85 0.72 -24.21 4.38
N TYR A 86 -0.32 -23.71 3.72
CA TYR A 86 -0.48 -23.83 2.25
C TYR A 86 -0.45 -22.50 1.47
N PHE A 87 -0.03 -21.38 2.09
CA PHE A 87 0.22 -20.15 1.33
C PHE A 87 1.66 -20.13 0.80
N VAL A 88 1.80 -20.23 -0.52
CA VAL A 88 3.09 -20.11 -1.21
C VAL A 88 3.11 -18.74 -1.88
N ARG A 89 4.09 -17.92 -1.52
CA ARG A 89 4.37 -16.63 -2.17
C ARG A 89 4.51 -16.84 -3.68
N ILE A 90 3.58 -16.33 -4.49
CA ILE A 90 3.77 -16.22 -5.93
C ILE A 90 4.70 -15.02 -6.16
N VAL A 91 5.99 -15.29 -6.27
CA VAL A 91 6.94 -14.30 -6.82
C VAL A 91 6.70 -14.26 -8.31
N LEU A 92 6.02 -13.22 -8.81
CA LEU A 92 6.12 -12.86 -10.22
C LEU A 92 7.52 -12.29 -10.44
N THR A 93 8.51 -13.16 -10.67
CA THR A 93 9.80 -12.76 -11.24
C THR A 93 9.53 -12.13 -12.60
N ARG A 94 9.77 -10.82 -12.70
CA ARG A 94 9.75 -10.08 -13.95
C ARG A 94 11.14 -10.03 -14.56
#